data_AF-A0A813J471-F1
#
_entry.id   AF-A0A813J471-F1
#
_cell.length_a   1.000
_cell.length_b   1.000
_cell.length_c   1.000
_cell.angle_alpha   90.00
_cell.angle_beta   90.00
_cell.angle_gamma   90.00
#
_symmetry.space_group_name_H-M   'P 1'
#
loop_
_entity.id
_entity.type
_entity.pdbx_description
1 polymer ?
#
loop_
_entity_poly.entity_id
_entity_poly.type
_entity_poly.pdbx_seq_one_letter_code
_entity_poly.pdbx_strand_id
1 'polypeptide(L)'
;DAQDLCSDEESDPEPVDGLLFCNRCRRVMHEQKKFSMGSSTSSATPSGRLKAYRRTASQKGVPFRLTDNEAMGVMFRPCRYCGVTPPPQGHGITRLRKVGEEQGGFMGPYSLTNTETACAHCNLAKGHHTEEAFVEICRHVASQKGLGDFGRFPDRFRDNISKKSRSCYLADTKTHALTNAQFREIVEKPCFYCGKEPRKGEHYNGLDRLDNTVRVYTSESCVACCGTCNIMKYRWTLEEFLEHCKRVATYEEEEEEIVELTECAMSAPQRNLATVLRALETEEHVAASHERRGVEFAEQLAAKHHEVLMLKESLQAKGAKLDRQAEASSAEALRRCIAIEEAANDVDRRLQRSEA
;
A
#
# COMPACT_ATOMS: atom_id res chain seq x y z
N ASP A 1 -27.26 -49.70 -5.19
CA ASP A 1 -27.65 -49.25 -6.54
C ASP A 1 -28.59 -48.06 -6.49
N ALA A 2 -28.02 -46.87 -6.60
CA ALA A 2 -28.73 -45.65 -6.97
C ALA A 2 -27.75 -44.87 -7.85
N GLN A 3 -27.65 -45.32 -9.09
CA GLN A 3 -26.83 -44.72 -10.14
C GLN A 3 -27.48 -43.40 -10.57
N ASP A 4 -26.75 -42.31 -10.33
CA ASP A 4 -26.32 -41.35 -11.34
C ASP A 4 -27.22 -41.25 -12.58
N LEU A 5 -28.20 -40.34 -12.52
CA LEU A 5 -28.97 -39.86 -13.67
C LEU A 5 -29.09 -38.33 -13.58
N CYS A 6 -27.96 -37.64 -13.66
CA CYS A 6 -27.94 -36.29 -14.22
C CYS A 6 -27.52 -36.43 -15.69
N SER A 7 -28.49 -36.62 -16.57
CA SER A 7 -28.29 -36.58 -18.02
C SER A 7 -27.91 -35.15 -18.44
N ASP A 8 -26.63 -34.95 -18.72
CA ASP A 8 -25.98 -33.72 -19.19
C ASP A 8 -26.29 -33.38 -20.67
N GLU A 9 -27.53 -33.54 -21.13
CA GLU A 9 -27.92 -33.24 -22.53
C GLU A 9 -29.19 -32.38 -22.62
N GLU A 10 -29.18 -31.19 -22.01
CA GLU A 10 -30.02 -30.10 -22.51
C GLU A 10 -29.14 -29.17 -23.33
N SER A 11 -29.30 -29.23 -24.66
CA SER A 11 -28.68 -28.30 -25.61
C SER A 11 -29.08 -26.87 -25.24
N ASP A 12 -28.10 -26.04 -24.87
CA ASP A 12 -28.32 -24.62 -24.61
C ASP A 12 -28.87 -23.95 -25.90
N PRO A 13 -30.08 -23.36 -25.89
CA PRO A 13 -30.65 -22.74 -27.09
C PRO A 13 -29.86 -21.48 -27.47
N GLU A 14 -29.77 -21.22 -28.78
CA GLU A 14 -29.00 -20.11 -29.32
C GLU A 14 -29.51 -18.75 -28.78
N PRO A 15 -28.60 -17.83 -28.42
CA PRO A 15 -28.97 -16.53 -27.86
C PRO A 15 -29.76 -15.70 -28.87
N VAL A 16 -30.91 -15.16 -28.44
CA VAL A 16 -31.67 -14.17 -29.21
C VAL A 16 -30.86 -12.87 -29.23
N ASP A 17 -30.62 -12.35 -30.42
CA ASP A 17 -29.67 -11.26 -30.67
C ASP A 17 -29.93 -10.03 -29.79
N GLY A 18 -28.92 -9.59 -29.04
CA GLY A 18 -28.94 -8.36 -28.22
C GLY A 18 -29.57 -8.45 -26.82
N LEU A 19 -30.09 -9.60 -26.35
CA LEU A 19 -30.66 -9.73 -25.01
C LEU A 19 -29.85 -10.69 -24.11
N LEU A 20 -29.43 -10.21 -22.94
CA LEU A 20 -28.81 -11.04 -21.91
C LEU A 20 -29.89 -11.77 -21.10
N PHE A 21 -29.73 -13.08 -20.91
CA PHE A 21 -30.62 -13.87 -20.06
C PHE A 21 -29.83 -14.61 -18.98
N CYS A 22 -30.43 -14.78 -17.81
CA CYS A 22 -29.85 -15.63 -16.77
C CYS A 22 -29.95 -17.09 -17.19
N ASN A 23 -28.82 -17.79 -17.34
CA ASN A 23 -28.81 -19.21 -17.76
C ASN A 23 -29.36 -20.19 -16.71
N ARG A 24 -29.81 -19.71 -15.54
CA ARG A 24 -30.54 -20.51 -14.56
C ARG A 24 -32.05 -20.28 -14.59
N CYS A 25 -32.48 -19.02 -14.45
CA CYS A 25 -33.90 -18.69 -14.31
C CYS A 25 -34.53 -18.11 -15.57
N ARG A 26 -33.76 -17.99 -16.66
CA ARG A 26 -34.15 -17.48 -17.99
C ARG A 26 -34.76 -16.07 -17.99
N ARG A 27 -34.63 -15.31 -16.89
CA ARG A 27 -35.06 -13.91 -16.82
C ARG A 27 -34.13 -13.05 -17.68
N VAL A 28 -34.72 -12.13 -18.45
CA VAL A 28 -34.00 -11.04 -19.15
C VAL A 28 -33.23 -10.23 -18.12
N MET A 29 -31.96 -9.93 -18.43
CA MET A 29 -31.08 -9.11 -17.62
C MET A 29 -30.74 -7.83 -18.38
N HIS A 30 -30.74 -6.71 -17.67
CA HIS A 30 -30.22 -5.46 -18.19
C HIS A 30 -28.76 -5.30 -17.74
N GLU A 31 -27.85 -5.18 -18.70
CA GLU A 31 -26.40 -5.05 -18.47
C GLU A 31 -26.04 -3.77 -17.68
N GLN A 32 -26.90 -2.75 -17.74
CA GLN A 32 -26.52 -1.36 -17.50
C GLN A 32 -26.74 -0.80 -16.09
N LYS A 33 -27.13 -1.60 -15.08
CA LYS A 33 -27.16 -1.06 -13.71
C LYS A 33 -25.75 -1.04 -13.13
N LYS A 34 -24.96 -0.04 -13.54
CA LYS A 34 -23.74 0.37 -12.81
C LYS A 34 -24.18 0.82 -11.43
N PHE A 35 -23.74 0.11 -10.40
CA PHE A 35 -23.97 0.55 -9.02
C PHE A 35 -22.84 1.49 -8.61
N SER A 36 -23.19 2.58 -7.93
CA SER A 36 -22.18 3.40 -7.28
C SER A 36 -21.48 2.53 -6.23
N MET A 37 -20.16 2.40 -6.34
CA MET A 37 -19.38 1.86 -5.25
C MET A 37 -19.53 2.83 -4.08
N GLY A 38 -20.34 2.47 -3.09
CA GLY A 38 -20.46 3.25 -1.87
C GLY A 38 -19.06 3.49 -1.31
N SER A 39 -18.70 4.76 -1.14
CA SER A 39 -17.48 5.15 -0.44
C SER A 39 -17.66 4.78 1.02
N SER A 40 -17.30 3.55 1.37
CA SER A 40 -17.30 3.08 2.75
C SER A 40 -16.10 3.71 3.47
N THR A 41 -16.10 5.03 3.61
CA THR A 41 -15.20 5.70 4.54
C THR A 41 -15.62 5.24 5.93
N SER A 42 -14.74 4.50 6.59
CA SER A 42 -14.97 4.13 7.98
C SER A 42 -15.09 5.42 8.79
N SER A 43 -16.28 5.69 9.32
CA SER A 43 -16.57 6.81 10.23
C SER A 43 -15.93 6.63 11.60
N ALA A 44 -15.23 5.50 11.83
CA ALA A 44 -14.58 5.22 13.08
C ALA A 44 -13.38 6.16 13.29
N THR A 45 -13.42 6.90 14.39
CA THR A 45 -12.30 7.71 14.87
C THR A 45 -11.06 6.84 15.12
N PRO A 46 -9.83 7.39 15.05
CA PRO A 46 -8.61 6.65 15.37
C PRO A 46 -8.69 5.89 16.71
N SER A 47 -9.19 6.55 17.75
CA SER A 47 -9.39 5.95 19.08
C SER A 47 -10.45 4.84 19.06
N GLY A 48 -11.51 4.99 18.26
CA GLY A 48 -12.51 3.93 18.05
C GLY A 48 -11.90 2.69 17.39
N ARG A 49 -11.06 2.89 16.37
CA ARG A 49 -10.33 1.82 15.68
C ARG A 49 -9.34 1.12 16.62
N LEU A 50 -8.63 1.88 17.45
CA LEU A 50 -7.71 1.33 18.45
C LEU A 50 -8.43 0.46 19.48
N LYS A 51 -9.60 0.91 19.98
CA LYS A 51 -10.46 0.10 20.85
C LYS A 51 -10.90 -1.21 20.17
N ALA A 52 -11.22 -1.16 18.87
CA ALA A 52 -11.55 -2.36 18.11
C ALA A 52 -10.36 -3.32 17.99
N TYR A 53 -9.15 -2.82 17.72
CA TYR A 53 -7.94 -3.65 17.69
C TYR A 53 -7.67 -4.32 19.04
N ARG A 54 -7.72 -3.57 20.15
CA ARG A 54 -7.53 -4.15 21.50
C ARG A 54 -8.56 -5.23 21.81
N ARG A 55 -9.83 -5.01 21.45
CA ARG A 55 -10.91 -6.00 21.62
C ARG A 55 -10.64 -7.27 20.81
N THR A 56 -10.32 -7.14 19.52
CA THR A 56 -10.04 -8.30 18.66
C THR A 56 -8.77 -9.04 19.08
N ALA A 57 -7.74 -8.31 19.53
CA ALA A 57 -6.51 -8.89 20.04
C ALA A 57 -6.78 -9.71 21.31
N SER A 58 -7.51 -9.14 22.27
CA SER A 58 -7.94 -9.82 23.51
C SER A 58 -8.76 -11.09 23.22
N GLN A 59 -9.76 -11.00 22.34
CA GLN A 59 -10.59 -12.15 21.93
C GLN A 59 -9.79 -13.29 21.29
N LYS A 60 -8.69 -12.97 20.59
CA LYS A 60 -7.84 -13.94 19.89
C LYS A 60 -6.59 -14.34 20.67
N GLY A 61 -6.43 -13.86 21.91
CA GLY A 61 -5.23 -14.10 22.71
C GLY A 61 -3.95 -13.54 22.09
N VAL A 62 -4.04 -12.46 21.31
CA VAL A 62 -2.88 -11.80 20.69
C VAL A 62 -2.40 -10.67 21.62
N PRO A 63 -1.12 -10.64 22.04
CA PRO A 63 -0.60 -9.56 22.86
C PRO A 63 -0.69 -8.21 22.16
N PHE A 64 -1.09 -7.18 22.91
CA PHE A 64 -1.15 -5.81 22.45
C PHE A 64 -0.21 -4.94 23.30
N ARG A 65 0.99 -4.67 22.77
CA ARG A 65 2.10 -3.99 23.45
C ARG A 65 2.23 -2.51 23.09
N LEU A 66 1.50 -2.04 22.08
CA LEU A 66 1.48 -0.62 21.74
C LEU A 66 0.73 0.20 22.80
N THR A 67 1.35 1.29 23.24
CA THR A 67 0.67 2.39 23.92
C THR A 67 -0.28 3.10 22.97
N ASP A 68 -1.20 3.90 23.52
CA ASP A 68 -2.14 4.66 22.68
C ASP A 68 -1.40 5.67 21.80
N ASN A 69 -0.36 6.33 22.33
CA ASN A 69 0.44 7.31 21.57
C ASN A 69 1.24 6.65 20.44
N GLU A 70 1.87 5.50 20.68
CA GLU A 70 2.58 4.75 19.64
C GLU A 70 1.62 4.29 18.54
N ALA A 71 0.48 3.71 18.92
CA ALA A 71 -0.52 3.26 17.96
C ALA A 71 -1.05 4.42 17.11
N MET A 72 -1.30 5.58 17.72
CA MET A 72 -1.69 6.80 17.01
C MET A 72 -0.57 7.29 16.08
N GLY A 73 0.67 7.33 16.55
CA GLY A 73 1.84 7.68 15.74
C GLY A 73 1.94 6.83 14.48
N VAL A 74 1.80 5.50 14.62
CA VAL A 74 1.72 4.57 13.49
C VAL A 74 0.55 4.95 12.58
N MET A 75 -0.68 5.10 13.06
CA MET A 75 -1.84 5.40 12.19
C MET A 75 -1.68 6.66 11.32
N PHE A 76 -0.85 7.63 11.70
CA PHE A 76 -0.65 8.89 10.97
C PHE A 76 0.66 8.98 10.17
N ARG A 77 1.39 7.87 9.99
CA ARG A 77 2.46 7.82 8.98
C ARG A 77 1.88 7.58 7.57
N PRO A 78 2.64 7.85 6.49
CA PRO A 78 2.30 7.35 5.17
C PRO A 78 2.15 5.82 5.16
N CYS A 79 1.38 5.29 4.22
CA CYS A 79 1.26 3.84 4.07
C CYS A 79 2.61 3.23 3.73
N ARG A 80 3.08 2.29 4.56
CA ARG A 80 4.35 1.55 4.42
C ARG A 80 4.58 0.94 3.04
N TYR A 81 3.52 0.59 2.32
CA TYR A 81 3.63 -0.11 1.04
C TYR A 81 3.46 0.78 -0.17
N CYS A 82 2.48 1.68 -0.15
CA CYS A 82 2.09 2.42 -1.35
C CYS A 82 2.30 3.93 -1.21
N GLY A 83 2.96 4.37 -0.14
CA GLY A 83 3.33 5.76 0.11
C GLY A 83 2.17 6.73 0.34
N VAL A 84 0.91 6.31 0.21
CA VAL A 84 -0.23 7.23 0.32
C VAL A 84 -0.29 7.87 1.71
N THR A 85 -0.43 9.19 1.74
CA THR A 85 -0.56 9.96 2.98
C THR A 85 -1.81 9.56 3.76
N PRO A 86 -1.79 9.67 5.10
CA PRO A 86 -2.92 9.29 5.93
C PRO A 86 -4.12 10.21 5.68
N PRO A 87 -5.36 9.68 5.68
CA PRO A 87 -6.55 10.51 5.73
C PRO A 87 -6.69 11.15 7.13
N PRO A 88 -7.60 12.12 7.33
CA PRO A 88 -7.79 12.79 8.63
C PRO A 88 -8.06 11.85 9.81
N GLN A 89 -8.68 10.70 9.55
CA GLN A 89 -8.96 9.64 10.52
C GLN A 89 -7.83 8.60 10.67
N GLY A 90 -6.65 8.86 10.09
CA GLY A 90 -5.51 7.96 10.06
C GLY A 90 -5.74 6.69 9.22
N HIS A 91 -4.64 6.03 8.88
CA HIS A 91 -4.61 4.69 8.29
C HIS A 91 -4.92 3.60 9.32
N GLY A 92 -4.90 2.34 8.88
CA GLY A 92 -4.95 1.18 9.76
C GLY A 92 -3.55 0.77 10.22
N ILE A 93 -3.51 -0.05 11.28
CA ILE A 93 -2.29 -0.73 11.71
C ILE A 93 -2.26 -2.12 11.06
N THR A 94 -1.22 -2.40 10.30
CA THR A 94 -0.94 -3.74 9.77
C THR A 94 0.07 -4.46 10.65
N ARG A 95 -0.03 -5.80 10.72
CA ARG A 95 0.98 -6.63 11.39
C ARG A 95 1.91 -7.23 10.34
N LEU A 96 3.21 -7.10 10.54
CA LEU A 96 4.24 -7.47 9.57
C LEU A 96 4.46 -8.98 9.45
N ARG A 97 3.97 -9.77 10.42
CA ARG A 97 4.22 -11.22 10.55
C ARG A 97 5.65 -11.55 10.98
N LYS A 98 6.29 -10.64 11.72
CA LYS A 98 7.52 -10.88 12.45
C LYS A 98 7.16 -11.63 13.75
N VAL A 99 7.56 -12.89 13.83
CA VAL A 99 7.34 -13.75 14.99
C VAL A 99 8.59 -13.67 15.85
N GLY A 100 8.53 -12.93 16.96
CA GLY A 100 9.55 -13.02 18.01
C GLY A 100 9.33 -14.25 18.88
N GLU A 101 10.01 -14.32 20.02
CA GLU A 101 9.83 -15.40 21.02
C GLU A 101 8.42 -15.41 21.65
N GLU A 102 7.68 -14.29 21.58
CA GLU A 102 6.35 -14.17 22.21
C GLU A 102 5.20 -14.77 21.38
N GLN A 103 4.27 -15.43 22.08
CA GLN A 103 3.03 -15.96 21.53
C GLN A 103 2.10 -14.84 21.01
N GLY A 104 1.90 -14.76 19.71
CA GLY A 104 0.94 -13.83 19.07
C GLY A 104 0.14 -14.45 17.91
N GLY A 105 0.11 -15.79 17.85
CA GLY A 105 -0.41 -16.54 16.72
C GLY A 105 0.40 -16.34 15.44
N PHE A 106 -0.17 -16.74 14.30
CA PHE A 106 0.51 -16.74 13.00
C PHE A 106 1.01 -15.35 12.53
N MET A 107 0.41 -14.27 13.02
CA MET A 107 0.71 -12.89 12.62
C MET A 107 1.61 -12.14 13.61
N GLY A 108 1.93 -12.72 14.76
CA GLY A 108 2.65 -12.06 15.85
C GLY A 108 1.81 -11.01 16.61
N PRO A 109 2.40 -10.44 17.68
CA PRO A 109 1.75 -9.47 18.56
C PRO A 109 1.61 -8.09 17.89
N TYR A 110 0.81 -7.20 18.48
CA TYR A 110 0.87 -5.77 18.15
C TYR A 110 2.02 -5.14 18.96
N SER A 111 3.17 -4.92 18.33
CA SER A 111 4.37 -4.30 18.91
C SER A 111 5.02 -3.38 17.88
N LEU A 112 5.83 -2.42 18.34
CA LEU A 112 6.54 -1.49 17.43
C LEU A 112 7.35 -2.23 16.35
N THR A 113 7.93 -3.37 16.68
CA THR A 113 8.74 -4.18 15.76
C THR A 113 7.94 -5.03 14.77
N ASN A 114 6.65 -5.29 15.03
CA ASN A 114 5.79 -6.14 14.20
C ASN A 114 4.57 -5.39 13.65
N THR A 115 4.51 -4.06 13.80
CA THR A 115 3.40 -3.27 13.27
C THR A 115 3.89 -2.11 12.46
N GLU A 116 3.20 -1.84 11.36
CA GLU A 116 3.44 -0.68 10.52
C GLU A 116 2.12 -0.10 10.03
N THR A 117 2.21 1.05 9.38
CA THR A 117 1.06 1.78 8.86
C THR A 117 0.65 1.25 7.50
N ALA A 118 -0.63 0.94 7.32
CA ALA A 118 -1.14 0.53 6.01
C ALA A 118 -2.50 1.16 5.72
N CYS A 119 -2.66 1.65 4.50
CA CYS A 119 -3.97 2.04 4.02
C CYS A 119 -4.92 0.84 3.98
N ALA A 120 -6.23 1.09 3.95
CA ALA A 120 -7.23 0.04 4.03
C ALA A 120 -7.07 -1.02 2.93
N HIS A 121 -6.68 -0.62 1.72
CA HIS A 121 -6.45 -1.53 0.61
C HIS A 121 -5.18 -2.37 0.82
N CYS A 122 -4.03 -1.77 1.12
CA CYS A 122 -2.80 -2.55 1.36
C CYS A 122 -2.96 -3.53 2.51
N ASN A 123 -3.62 -3.12 3.59
CA ASN A 123 -3.85 -4.01 4.73
C ASN A 123 -4.73 -5.22 4.35
N LEU A 124 -5.75 -4.99 3.50
CA LEU A 124 -6.60 -6.06 2.95
C LEU A 124 -5.81 -6.97 2.00
N ALA A 125 -5.10 -6.38 1.04
CA ALA A 125 -4.37 -7.08 -0.01
C ALA A 125 -3.20 -7.90 0.57
N LYS A 126 -2.47 -7.35 1.55
CA LYS A 126 -1.44 -8.06 2.32
C LYS A 126 -2.02 -9.26 3.05
N GLY A 127 -3.17 -9.08 3.72
CA GLY A 127 -3.80 -10.12 4.52
C GLY A 127 -2.83 -10.75 5.51
N HIS A 128 -2.41 -11.99 5.23
CA HIS A 128 -1.49 -12.76 6.08
C HIS A 128 -0.10 -13.00 5.44
N HIS A 129 0.18 -12.40 4.29
CA HIS A 129 1.51 -12.44 3.69
C HIS A 129 2.52 -11.70 4.58
N THR A 130 3.81 -12.08 4.51
CA THR A 130 4.87 -11.23 5.08
C THR A 130 4.97 -9.93 4.28
N GLU A 131 5.72 -8.96 4.80
CA GLU A 131 6.00 -7.72 4.09
C GLU A 131 6.66 -7.98 2.72
N GLU A 132 7.71 -8.79 2.72
CA GLU A 132 8.48 -9.15 1.52
C GLU A 132 7.58 -9.88 0.51
N ALA A 133 6.81 -10.87 0.97
CA ALA A 133 5.93 -11.64 0.11
C ALA A 133 4.84 -10.76 -0.53
N PHE A 134 4.29 -9.78 0.20
CA PHE A 134 3.29 -8.88 -0.37
C PHE A 134 3.89 -7.97 -1.45
N VAL A 135 5.07 -7.40 -1.19
CA VAL A 135 5.78 -6.57 -2.17
C VAL A 135 6.12 -7.38 -3.42
N GLU A 136 6.65 -8.58 -3.27
CA GLU A 136 6.96 -9.49 -4.39
C GLU A 136 5.72 -9.89 -5.20
N ILE A 137 4.58 -10.09 -4.55
CA ILE A 137 3.31 -10.33 -5.26
C ILE A 137 2.95 -9.13 -6.16
N CYS A 138 3.03 -7.90 -5.63
CA CYS A 138 2.78 -6.69 -6.41
C CYS A 138 3.78 -6.51 -7.56
N ARG A 139 5.08 -6.76 -7.31
CA ARG A 139 6.14 -6.74 -8.32
C ARG A 139 5.88 -7.75 -9.44
N HIS A 140 5.50 -8.98 -9.08
CA HIS A 140 5.18 -10.01 -10.07
C HIS A 140 3.99 -9.61 -10.94
N VAL A 141 2.88 -9.13 -10.34
CA VAL A 141 1.69 -8.69 -11.12
C VAL A 141 2.05 -7.53 -12.05
N ALA A 142 2.75 -6.51 -11.54
CA ALA A 142 3.14 -5.35 -12.34
C ALA A 142 4.00 -5.75 -13.54
N SER A 143 4.97 -6.66 -13.32
CA SER A 143 5.86 -7.10 -14.39
C SER A 143 5.17 -8.05 -15.37
N GLN A 144 4.30 -8.94 -14.89
CA GLN A 144 3.48 -9.81 -15.74
C GLN A 144 2.54 -9.01 -16.66
N LYS A 145 2.12 -7.83 -16.22
CA LYS A 145 1.28 -6.90 -16.99
C LYS A 145 2.06 -5.86 -17.79
N GLY A 146 3.39 -5.90 -17.80
CA GLY A 146 4.22 -5.01 -18.60
C GLY A 146 4.25 -3.56 -18.10
N LEU A 147 4.05 -3.32 -16.80
CA LEU A 147 4.11 -1.98 -16.19
C LEU A 147 5.54 -1.56 -15.77
N GLY A 148 6.52 -2.41 -16.07
CA GLY A 148 7.93 -2.34 -15.69
C GLY A 148 8.50 -3.75 -15.53
N ASP A 149 9.80 -3.88 -15.23
CA ASP A 149 10.39 -5.16 -14.85
C ASP A 149 10.87 -5.11 -13.40
N PHE A 150 10.07 -5.70 -12.51
CA PHE A 150 10.30 -5.73 -11.07
C PHE A 150 10.57 -7.16 -10.56
N GLY A 151 10.81 -8.11 -11.48
CA GLY A 151 11.01 -9.53 -11.19
C GLY A 151 9.75 -10.39 -11.27
N ARG A 152 9.92 -11.72 -11.24
CA ARG A 152 8.83 -12.70 -11.30
C ARG A 152 8.87 -13.63 -10.08
N PHE A 153 7.76 -13.64 -9.33
CA PHE A 153 7.58 -14.43 -8.12
C PHE A 153 6.31 -15.34 -8.17
N PRO A 154 6.24 -16.31 -9.10
CA PRO A 154 5.04 -17.14 -9.29
C PRO A 154 4.67 -18.00 -8.05
N ASP A 155 5.66 -18.35 -7.24
CA ASP A 155 5.47 -19.21 -6.05
C ASP A 155 4.82 -18.49 -4.86
N ARG A 156 4.69 -17.16 -4.91
CA ARG A 156 4.04 -16.37 -3.85
C ARG A 156 2.51 -16.47 -3.86
N PHE A 157 1.93 -16.97 -4.95
CA PHE A 157 0.49 -17.10 -5.13
C PHE A 157 0.00 -18.45 -4.61
N ARG A 158 -0.94 -18.43 -3.67
CA ARG A 158 -1.43 -19.67 -3.03
C ARG A 158 -2.26 -20.51 -4.00
N ASP A 159 -2.14 -21.82 -3.88
CA ASP A 159 -3.01 -22.74 -4.59
C ASP A 159 -4.45 -22.78 -4.04
N ASN A 160 -5.42 -22.91 -4.92
CA ASN A 160 -6.82 -23.08 -4.55
C ASN A 160 -7.28 -24.47 -4.98
N ILE A 161 -7.36 -25.39 -4.02
CA ILE A 161 -7.80 -26.77 -4.23
C ILE A 161 -9.30 -26.90 -4.48
N SER A 162 -10.09 -25.87 -4.12
CA SER A 162 -11.54 -25.87 -4.28
C SER A 162 -11.93 -25.44 -5.69
N LYS A 163 -12.31 -26.42 -6.52
CA LYS A 163 -12.90 -26.19 -7.84
C LYS A 163 -14.23 -25.44 -7.68
N LYS A 164 -14.33 -24.25 -8.28
CA LYS A 164 -15.56 -23.46 -8.27
C LYS A 164 -16.50 -23.96 -9.36
N SER A 165 -17.77 -24.14 -9.01
CA SER A 165 -18.83 -24.34 -9.99
C SER A 165 -19.38 -22.98 -10.43
N ARG A 166 -20.02 -22.96 -11.60
CA ARG A 166 -20.80 -21.79 -12.05
C ARG A 166 -21.83 -21.37 -11.00
N SER A 167 -22.42 -22.33 -10.28
CA SER A 167 -23.44 -22.05 -9.28
C SER A 167 -22.93 -21.27 -8.05
N CYS A 168 -21.63 -21.27 -7.76
CA CYS A 168 -21.05 -20.42 -6.72
C CYS A 168 -21.22 -18.91 -7.00
N TYR A 169 -21.52 -18.55 -8.26
CA TYR A 169 -21.68 -17.16 -8.71
C TYR A 169 -23.16 -16.72 -8.82
N LEU A 170 -24.09 -17.55 -8.31
CA LEU A 170 -25.55 -17.33 -8.34
C LEU A 170 -26.15 -16.69 -7.07
N ALA A 171 -25.33 -16.14 -6.16
CA ALA A 171 -25.86 -15.53 -4.93
C ALA A 171 -26.88 -14.40 -5.25
N ASP A 172 -27.85 -14.13 -4.38
CA ASP A 172 -28.99 -13.19 -4.63
C ASP A 172 -28.60 -11.77 -5.11
N THR A 173 -27.33 -11.40 -4.99
CA THR A 173 -26.76 -10.10 -5.43
C THR A 173 -25.95 -10.18 -6.74
N LYS A 174 -25.77 -11.39 -7.29
CA LYS A 174 -24.86 -11.73 -8.41
C LYS A 174 -25.62 -12.60 -9.42
N THR A 175 -25.77 -12.10 -10.64
CA THR A 175 -26.41 -12.83 -11.75
C THR A 175 -25.40 -13.10 -12.86
N HIS A 176 -25.51 -14.21 -13.58
CA HIS A 176 -24.59 -14.52 -14.69
C HIS A 176 -25.35 -14.85 -15.97
N ALA A 177 -24.76 -14.48 -17.11
CA ALA A 177 -25.17 -14.85 -18.47
C ALA A 177 -24.17 -15.84 -19.10
N LEU A 178 -23.39 -16.55 -18.28
CA LEU A 178 -22.44 -17.58 -18.74
C LEU A 178 -23.08 -18.96 -18.84
N THR A 179 -22.86 -19.69 -19.93
CA THR A 179 -23.17 -21.13 -20.02
C THR A 179 -22.16 -21.94 -19.20
N ASN A 180 -22.42 -23.23 -18.99
CA ASN A 180 -21.44 -24.11 -18.33
C ASN A 180 -20.14 -24.24 -19.16
N ALA A 181 -20.25 -24.26 -20.48
CA ALA A 181 -19.11 -24.34 -21.39
C ALA A 181 -18.27 -23.05 -21.32
N GLN A 182 -18.89 -21.88 -21.44
CA GLN A 182 -18.20 -20.58 -21.32
C GLN A 182 -17.53 -20.41 -19.96
N PHE A 183 -18.22 -20.81 -18.88
CA PHE A 183 -17.63 -20.77 -17.54
C PHE A 183 -16.36 -21.62 -17.46
N ARG A 184 -16.42 -22.85 -17.97
CA ARG A 184 -15.29 -23.79 -17.98
C ARG A 184 -14.11 -23.24 -18.79
N GLU A 185 -14.39 -22.72 -19.98
CA GLU A 185 -13.38 -22.13 -20.86
C GLU A 185 -12.64 -20.97 -20.19
N ILE A 186 -13.34 -20.13 -19.42
CA ILE A 186 -12.70 -19.03 -18.70
C ILE A 186 -11.83 -19.56 -17.55
N VAL A 187 -12.36 -20.41 -16.67
CA VAL A 187 -11.62 -20.85 -15.47
C VAL A 187 -10.44 -21.79 -15.75
N GLU A 188 -10.37 -22.35 -16.96
CA GLU A 188 -9.24 -23.16 -17.44
C GLU A 188 -8.09 -22.32 -18.04
N LYS A 189 -8.30 -21.00 -18.24
CA LYS A 189 -7.22 -20.09 -18.66
C LYS A 189 -6.29 -19.76 -17.48
N PRO A 190 -5.01 -19.40 -17.73
CA PRO A 190 -4.13 -18.86 -16.71
C PRO A 190 -4.73 -17.61 -16.06
N CYS A 191 -4.39 -17.36 -14.79
CA CYS A 191 -4.88 -16.18 -14.08
C CYS A 191 -4.52 -14.92 -14.87
N PHE A 192 -5.52 -14.08 -15.15
CA PHE A 192 -5.34 -12.88 -15.96
C PHE A 192 -4.25 -11.96 -15.39
N TYR A 193 -4.14 -11.86 -14.05
CA TYR A 193 -3.24 -10.93 -13.38
C TYR A 193 -1.81 -11.44 -13.23
N CYS A 194 -1.63 -12.62 -12.64
CA CYS A 194 -0.31 -13.18 -12.35
C CYS A 194 0.11 -14.32 -13.29
N GLY A 195 -0.72 -14.73 -14.24
CA GLY A 195 -0.40 -15.82 -15.16
C GLY A 195 -0.38 -17.21 -14.52
N LYS A 196 -0.78 -17.37 -13.25
CA LYS A 196 -0.82 -18.68 -12.59
C LYS A 196 -1.75 -19.66 -13.31
N GLU A 197 -1.20 -20.78 -13.76
CA GLU A 197 -1.93 -21.80 -14.51
C GLU A 197 -2.80 -22.67 -13.59
N PRO A 198 -4.02 -23.03 -14.03
CA PRO A 198 -4.82 -24.03 -13.34
C PRO A 198 -4.19 -25.42 -13.52
N ARG A 199 -4.14 -26.19 -12.43
CA ARG A 199 -3.65 -27.56 -12.38
C ARG A 199 -4.68 -28.44 -11.70
N LYS A 200 -5.22 -29.42 -12.43
CA LYS A 200 -6.30 -30.29 -11.94
C LYS A 200 -5.85 -30.99 -10.65
N GLY A 201 -6.62 -30.82 -9.58
CA GLY A 201 -6.34 -31.39 -8.25
C GLY A 201 -5.48 -30.51 -7.35
N GLU A 202 -4.79 -29.52 -7.90
CA GLU A 202 -3.87 -28.65 -7.15
C GLU A 202 -4.35 -27.19 -7.11
N HIS A 203 -4.60 -26.61 -8.29
CA HIS A 203 -4.97 -25.21 -8.45
C HIS A 203 -6.16 -25.04 -9.39
N TYR A 204 -7.20 -24.38 -8.90
CA TYR A 204 -8.33 -23.94 -9.70
C TYR A 204 -8.48 -22.43 -9.64
N ASN A 205 -8.55 -21.81 -10.83
CA ASN A 205 -8.99 -20.43 -10.96
C ASN A 205 -10.50 -20.32 -10.76
N GLY A 206 -10.95 -19.13 -10.41
CA GLY A 206 -12.34 -18.73 -10.48
C GLY A 206 -12.54 -17.60 -11.48
N LEU A 207 -13.68 -16.93 -11.38
CA LEU A 207 -13.95 -15.69 -12.10
C LEU A 207 -13.62 -14.46 -11.25
N ASP A 208 -13.02 -13.47 -11.89
CA ASP A 208 -13.03 -12.08 -11.46
C ASP A 208 -13.69 -11.20 -12.54
N ARG A 209 -14.33 -10.10 -12.12
CA ARG A 209 -14.95 -9.13 -13.01
C ARG A 209 -14.02 -7.95 -13.20
N LEU A 210 -13.67 -7.61 -14.43
CA LEU A 210 -12.74 -6.50 -14.71
C LEU A 210 -13.27 -5.16 -14.15
N ASP A 211 -14.59 -4.95 -14.27
CA ASP A 211 -15.31 -3.85 -13.65
C ASP A 211 -16.34 -4.40 -12.64
N ASN A 212 -16.12 -4.09 -11.35
CA ASN A 212 -17.01 -4.53 -10.28
C ASN A 212 -18.35 -3.79 -10.23
N THR A 213 -18.48 -2.66 -10.93
CA THR A 213 -19.75 -1.92 -11.08
C THR A 213 -20.73 -2.70 -11.96
N VAL A 214 -20.23 -3.54 -12.87
CA VAL A 214 -21.01 -4.50 -13.65
C VAL A 214 -21.31 -5.72 -12.76
N ARG A 215 -22.60 -5.93 -12.46
CA ARG A 215 -23.03 -7.05 -11.60
C ARG A 215 -23.23 -8.36 -12.34
N VAL A 216 -23.44 -8.29 -13.65
CA VAL A 216 -23.69 -9.45 -14.50
C VAL A 216 -22.36 -10.07 -14.90
N TYR A 217 -22.21 -11.38 -14.69
CA TYR A 217 -21.05 -12.12 -15.21
C TYR A 217 -21.33 -12.51 -16.66
N THR A 218 -20.53 -11.98 -17.59
CA THR A 218 -20.56 -12.30 -19.03
C THR A 218 -19.18 -12.76 -19.49
N SER A 219 -19.07 -13.37 -20.68
CA SER A 219 -17.78 -13.80 -21.24
C SER A 219 -16.83 -12.64 -21.52
N GLU A 220 -17.37 -11.43 -21.69
CA GLU A 220 -16.62 -10.21 -22.00
C GLU A 220 -16.17 -9.46 -20.73
N SER A 221 -16.96 -9.52 -19.66
CA SER A 221 -16.68 -8.80 -18.40
C SER A 221 -15.86 -9.60 -17.39
N CYS A 222 -15.74 -10.92 -17.60
CA CYS A 222 -15.13 -11.84 -16.66
C CYS A 222 -13.83 -12.45 -17.19
N VAL A 223 -12.87 -12.62 -16.30
CA VAL A 223 -11.58 -13.26 -16.59
C VAL A 223 -11.25 -14.33 -15.57
N ALA A 224 -10.34 -15.24 -15.93
CA ALA A 224 -9.79 -16.24 -15.03
C ALA A 224 -8.96 -15.55 -13.94
N CYS A 225 -9.18 -15.90 -12.67
CA CYS A 225 -8.45 -15.28 -11.58
C CYS A 225 -8.15 -16.26 -10.43
N CYS A 226 -6.91 -16.25 -9.96
CA CYS A 226 -6.52 -17.00 -8.77
C CYS A 226 -7.05 -16.31 -7.50
N GLY A 227 -7.14 -17.05 -6.40
CA GLY A 227 -7.67 -16.52 -5.13
C GLY A 227 -6.90 -15.32 -4.60
N THR A 228 -5.57 -15.32 -4.70
CA THR A 228 -4.72 -14.21 -4.22
C THR A 228 -5.01 -12.91 -4.98
N CYS A 229 -4.96 -12.93 -6.32
CA CYS A 229 -5.24 -11.74 -7.13
C CYS A 229 -6.68 -11.23 -6.94
N ASN A 230 -7.66 -12.14 -6.84
CA ASN A 230 -9.06 -11.75 -6.64
C ASN A 230 -9.27 -11.05 -5.28
N ILE A 231 -8.61 -11.53 -4.22
CA ILE A 231 -8.65 -10.89 -2.90
C ILE A 231 -7.96 -9.52 -2.93
N MET A 232 -6.80 -9.42 -3.58
CA MET A 232 -6.08 -8.16 -3.66
C MET A 232 -6.85 -7.10 -4.44
N LYS A 233 -7.34 -7.43 -5.64
CA LYS A 233 -8.14 -6.50 -6.45
C LYS A 233 -9.41 -6.09 -5.72
N TYR A 234 -10.07 -7.04 -5.04
CA TYR A 234 -11.28 -6.81 -4.26
C TYR A 234 -12.35 -6.07 -5.06
N ARG A 235 -12.61 -4.80 -4.74
CA ARG A 235 -13.62 -3.97 -5.39
C ARG A 235 -13.07 -3.02 -6.44
N TRP A 236 -11.75 -2.86 -6.54
CA TRP A 236 -11.13 -1.94 -7.47
C TRP A 236 -11.34 -2.33 -8.93
N THR A 237 -11.28 -1.34 -9.81
CA THR A 237 -11.20 -1.57 -11.26
C THR A 237 -9.85 -2.20 -11.62
N LEU A 238 -9.75 -2.66 -12.86
CA LEU A 238 -8.49 -3.15 -13.41
C LEU A 238 -7.37 -2.12 -13.26
N GLU A 239 -7.63 -0.88 -13.67
CA GLU A 239 -6.65 0.21 -13.71
C GLU A 239 -6.18 0.59 -12.31
N GLU A 240 -7.12 0.77 -11.37
CA GLU A 240 -6.82 1.08 -9.96
C GLU A 240 -5.92 0.00 -9.34
N PHE A 241 -6.23 -1.28 -9.59
CA PHE A 241 -5.46 -2.40 -9.06
C PHE A 241 -4.05 -2.50 -9.66
N LEU A 242 -3.93 -2.34 -10.97
CA LEU A 242 -2.64 -2.42 -11.66
C LEU A 242 -1.72 -1.25 -11.29
N GLU A 243 -2.25 -0.04 -11.25
CA GLU A 243 -1.50 1.15 -10.85
C GLU A 243 -1.04 1.04 -9.39
N HIS A 244 -1.86 0.46 -8.52
CA HIS A 244 -1.44 0.19 -7.15
C HIS A 244 -0.33 -0.85 -7.04
N CYS A 245 -0.42 -1.95 -7.79
CA CYS A 245 0.65 -2.95 -7.82
C CYS A 245 1.96 -2.33 -8.29
N LYS A 246 1.91 -1.47 -9.33
CA LYS A 246 3.06 -0.70 -9.79
C LYS A 246 3.61 0.21 -8.71
N ARG A 247 2.75 0.98 -8.03
CA ARG A 247 3.15 1.89 -6.95
C ARG A 247 3.83 1.17 -5.79
N VAL A 248 3.32 0.00 -5.38
CA VAL A 248 3.97 -0.82 -4.35
C VAL A 248 5.29 -1.42 -4.86
N ALA A 249 5.35 -1.81 -6.14
CA ALA A 249 6.55 -2.39 -6.75
C ALA A 249 7.72 -1.40 -6.84
N THR A 250 7.43 -0.11 -7.08
CA THR A 250 8.40 0.99 -7.17
C THR A 250 8.66 1.68 -5.84
N TYR A 251 7.95 1.32 -4.78
CA TYR A 251 8.12 1.97 -3.49
C TYR A 251 9.44 1.48 -2.89
N GLU A 252 10.48 2.27 -3.09
CA GLU A 252 11.68 2.25 -2.27
C GLU A 252 11.33 3.08 -1.04
N GLU A 253 11.57 2.52 0.14
CA GLU A 253 11.74 3.39 1.28
C GLU A 253 12.91 4.28 0.92
N GLU A 254 12.72 5.60 1.01
CA GLU A 254 13.84 6.48 1.24
C GLU A 254 14.43 6.00 2.57
N GLU A 255 15.32 5.00 2.50
CA GLU A 255 16.19 4.65 3.60
C GLU A 255 16.94 5.95 3.88
N GLU A 256 16.55 6.54 5.00
CA GLU A 256 17.20 7.67 5.61
C GLU A 256 18.72 7.53 5.44
N GLU A 257 19.27 8.31 4.52
CA GLU A 257 20.70 8.67 4.42
C GLU A 257 21.20 9.39 5.71
N ILE A 258 20.41 9.33 6.78
CA ILE A 258 20.56 9.98 8.08
C ILE A 258 21.13 8.99 9.12
N VAL A 259 21.07 7.67 8.90
CA VAL A 259 21.54 6.68 9.91
C VAL A 259 23.06 6.47 9.86
N GLU A 260 23.70 6.46 8.69
CA GLU A 260 25.17 6.30 8.61
C GLU A 260 25.95 7.53 9.11
N LEU A 261 25.39 8.74 8.94
CA LEU A 261 26.01 9.98 9.44
C LEU A 261 25.92 10.10 10.97
N THR A 262 24.91 9.48 11.60
CA THR A 262 24.70 9.58 13.05
C THR A 262 25.46 8.52 13.85
N GLU A 263 25.63 7.30 13.35
CA GLU A 263 26.41 6.26 14.05
C GLU A 263 27.93 6.48 13.99
N CYS A 264 28.43 7.05 12.89
CA CYS A 264 29.85 7.40 12.75
C CYS A 264 30.25 8.60 13.64
N ALA A 265 29.33 9.54 13.87
CA ALA A 265 29.54 10.70 14.75
C ALA A 265 29.50 10.35 16.25
N MET A 266 28.81 9.27 16.64
CA MET A 266 28.57 8.93 18.04
C MET A 266 29.55 7.91 18.63
N SER A 267 30.44 7.29 17.83
CA SER A 267 31.34 6.21 18.29
C SER A 267 32.85 6.46 18.13
N ALA A 268 33.30 7.54 17.48
CA ALA A 268 34.74 7.82 17.35
C ALA A 268 35.31 8.46 18.63
N PRO A 269 36.34 7.87 19.28
CA PRO A 269 37.04 8.53 20.38
C PRO A 269 37.82 9.71 19.80
N GLN A 270 37.52 10.92 20.29
CA GLN A 270 38.14 12.22 19.98
C GLN A 270 39.52 12.09 19.30
N ARG A 271 39.54 11.95 17.98
CA ARG A 271 40.76 11.96 17.16
C ARG A 271 40.62 13.02 16.08
N ASN A 272 41.60 13.92 16.11
CA ASN A 272 41.72 15.19 15.40
C ASN A 272 41.00 15.30 14.04
N LEU A 273 40.07 16.26 14.00
CA LEU A 273 39.33 16.81 12.85
C LEU A 273 40.19 17.07 11.59
N ALA A 274 41.48 17.32 11.77
CA ALA A 274 42.45 17.54 10.68
C ALA A 274 42.80 16.28 9.85
N THR A 275 42.41 15.07 10.30
CA THR A 275 42.63 13.83 9.53
C THR A 275 41.44 13.51 8.64
N VAL A 276 40.23 13.87 9.08
CA VAL A 276 38.98 13.69 8.33
C VAL A 276 38.90 14.64 7.14
N LEU A 277 39.31 15.90 7.32
CA LEU A 277 39.33 16.91 6.25
C LEU A 277 40.25 16.52 5.08
N ARG A 278 41.37 15.86 5.35
CA ARG A 278 42.32 15.41 4.31
C ARG A 278 41.84 14.22 3.49
N ALA A 279 40.87 13.45 3.99
CA ALA A 279 40.28 12.33 3.24
C ALA A 279 39.16 12.81 2.29
N LEU A 280 38.49 13.92 2.63
CA LEU A 280 37.43 14.52 1.83
C LEU A 280 37.97 15.31 0.62
N GLU A 281 39.20 15.80 0.68
CA GLU A 281 39.86 16.52 -0.43
C GLU A 281 40.28 15.60 -1.60
N THR A 282 40.25 14.26 -1.44
CA THR A 282 40.73 13.32 -2.46
C THR A 282 39.66 12.69 -3.36
N GLU A 283 38.37 12.92 -3.11
CA GLU A 283 37.26 12.38 -3.93
C GLU A 283 36.70 13.37 -4.96
N GLU A 284 37.50 14.36 -5.38
CA GLU A 284 37.10 15.38 -6.36
C GLU A 284 37.15 14.89 -7.83
N HIS A 285 37.08 13.58 -8.11
CA HIS A 285 37.34 13.04 -9.45
C HIS A 285 36.26 12.13 -10.07
N VAL A 286 35.04 12.07 -9.55
CA VAL A 286 33.97 11.29 -10.20
C VAL A 286 32.66 12.06 -10.39
N ALA A 287 32.30 12.19 -11.67
CA ALA A 287 30.95 12.32 -12.24
C ALA A 287 30.35 13.72 -12.46
N ALA A 288 30.83 14.33 -13.55
CA ALA A 288 30.15 15.34 -14.37
C ALA A 288 28.84 14.84 -15.04
N SER A 289 27.84 14.37 -14.29
CA SER A 289 26.55 13.92 -14.86
C SER A 289 25.28 14.47 -14.18
N HIS A 290 25.38 15.27 -13.12
CA HIS A 290 24.22 15.66 -12.29
C HIS A 290 23.83 17.15 -12.32
N GLU A 291 24.19 17.88 -13.38
CA GLU A 291 24.08 19.36 -13.37
C GLU A 291 22.70 19.94 -13.74
N ARG A 292 21.68 19.12 -14.07
CA ARG A 292 20.35 19.63 -14.46
C ARG A 292 19.20 19.39 -13.47
N ARG A 293 19.37 18.54 -12.45
CA ARG A 293 18.30 18.23 -11.47
C ARG A 293 18.45 18.95 -10.13
N GLY A 294 19.63 19.51 -9.83
CA GLY A 294 19.86 20.27 -8.59
C GLY A 294 19.23 21.67 -8.58
N VAL A 295 19.13 22.32 -9.76
CA VAL A 295 18.64 23.70 -9.87
C VAL A 295 17.12 23.79 -9.62
N GLU A 296 16.32 22.89 -10.21
CA GLU A 296 14.86 22.84 -9.96
C GLU A 296 14.53 22.53 -8.49
N PHE A 297 15.34 21.70 -7.82
CA PHE A 297 15.14 21.35 -6.41
C PHE A 297 15.51 22.52 -5.48
N ALA A 298 16.59 23.25 -5.79
CA ALA A 298 16.99 24.44 -5.06
C ALA A 298 15.95 25.57 -5.18
N GLU A 299 15.37 25.76 -6.38
CA GLU A 299 14.31 26.76 -6.60
C GLU A 299 13.01 26.42 -5.85
N GLN A 300 12.62 25.14 -5.82
CA GLN A 300 11.44 24.69 -5.07
C GLN A 300 11.64 24.82 -3.55
N LEU A 301 12.85 24.58 -3.05
CA LEU A 301 13.19 24.74 -1.65
C LEU A 301 13.22 26.23 -1.24
N ALA A 302 13.74 27.11 -2.10
CA ALA A 302 13.73 28.56 -1.88
C ALA A 302 12.30 29.13 -1.83
N ALA A 303 11.41 28.66 -2.71
CA ALA A 303 9.99 29.04 -2.71
C ALA A 303 9.28 28.62 -1.41
N LYS A 304 9.53 27.40 -0.93
CA LYS A 304 9.03 26.88 0.35
C LYS A 304 9.55 27.69 1.55
N HIS A 305 10.83 28.07 1.53
CA HIS A 305 11.43 28.89 2.58
C HIS A 305 10.80 30.30 2.66
N HIS A 306 10.51 30.91 1.50
CA HIS A 306 9.82 32.19 1.44
C HIS A 306 8.39 32.11 2.00
N GLU A 307 7.66 31.04 1.69
CA GLU A 307 6.31 30.79 2.21
C GLU A 307 6.29 30.64 3.75
N VAL A 308 7.32 29.99 4.31
CA VAL A 308 7.51 29.86 5.77
C VAL A 308 7.85 31.19 6.43
N LEU A 309 8.64 32.06 5.79
CA LEU A 309 8.95 33.40 6.29
C LEU A 309 7.70 34.27 6.37
N MET A 310 6.83 34.25 5.35
CA MET A 310 5.57 35.00 5.34
C MET A 310 4.60 34.53 6.43
N LEU A 311 4.59 33.21 6.72
CA LEU A 311 3.83 32.64 7.84
C LEU A 311 4.38 33.07 9.20
N LYS A 312 5.71 33.16 9.34
CA LYS A 312 6.39 33.64 10.56
C LYS A 312 6.05 35.10 10.85
N GLU A 313 6.04 35.96 9.84
CA GLU A 313 5.63 37.38 9.97
C GLU A 313 4.14 37.51 10.33
N SER A 314 3.27 36.69 9.73
CA SER A 314 1.83 36.68 10.04
C SER A 314 1.53 36.21 11.48
N LEU A 315 2.32 35.27 11.99
CA LEU A 315 2.23 34.77 13.37
C LEU A 315 2.81 35.77 14.37
N GLN A 316 3.90 36.46 14.03
CA GLN A 316 4.48 37.54 14.83
C GLN A 316 3.52 38.74 14.95
N ALA A 317 2.81 39.10 13.87
CA ALA A 317 1.78 40.13 13.89
C ALA A 317 0.56 39.77 14.76
N LYS A 318 0.27 38.47 14.94
CA LYS A 318 -0.84 37.97 15.78
C LYS A 318 -0.44 37.71 17.24
N GLY A 319 0.86 37.65 17.54
CA GLY A 319 1.41 37.24 18.85
C GLY A 319 1.41 38.29 19.96
N ALA A 320 0.89 39.50 19.76
CA ALA A 320 0.92 40.57 20.78
C ALA A 320 -0.06 40.38 21.97
N LYS A 321 -0.72 39.23 22.08
CA LYS A 321 -1.53 38.86 23.26
C LYS A 321 -1.40 37.35 23.48
N LEU A 322 -0.64 36.90 24.48
CA LEU A 322 -0.99 35.80 25.41
C LEU A 322 0.20 35.38 26.31
N ASP A 323 -0.06 35.52 27.61
CA ASP A 323 0.40 34.85 28.84
C ASP A 323 1.83 34.24 29.03
N ARG A 324 2.36 34.49 30.24
CA ARG A 324 3.75 34.30 30.70
C ARG A 324 4.24 32.85 30.84
N GLN A 325 3.40 31.84 30.59
CA GLN A 325 3.85 30.44 30.55
C GLN A 325 4.37 30.00 29.16
N ALA A 326 4.07 30.76 28.10
CA ALA A 326 4.61 30.52 26.76
C ALA A 326 6.04 31.08 26.57
N GLU A 327 6.48 32.01 27.43
CA GLU A 327 7.75 32.72 27.32
C GLU A 327 8.97 31.80 27.55
N ALA A 328 8.88 30.78 28.41
CA ALA A 328 10.01 29.88 28.70
C ALA A 328 10.32 28.92 27.52
N SER A 329 9.28 28.36 26.89
CA SER A 329 9.40 27.48 25.71
C SER A 329 9.80 28.28 24.46
N SER A 330 9.23 29.48 24.28
CA SER A 330 9.61 30.38 23.20
C SER A 330 11.03 30.93 23.34
N ALA A 331 11.53 31.17 24.56
CA ALA A 331 12.91 31.62 24.76
C ALA A 331 13.95 30.53 24.47
N GLU A 332 13.60 29.25 24.64
CA GLU A 332 14.47 28.12 24.29
C GLU A 332 14.44 27.83 22.78
N ALA A 333 13.25 27.93 22.16
CA ALA A 333 13.10 27.87 20.71
C ALA A 333 13.81 29.03 19.99
N LEU A 334 13.72 30.26 20.53
CA LEU A 334 14.40 31.43 20.00
C LEU A 334 15.92 31.32 20.13
N ARG A 335 16.43 30.80 21.25
CA ARG A 335 17.87 30.53 21.43
C ARG A 335 18.41 29.50 20.44
N ARG A 336 17.63 28.45 20.15
CA ARG A 336 17.99 27.47 19.12
C ARG A 336 17.99 28.07 17.72
N CYS A 337 17.02 28.91 17.38
CA CYS A 337 17.00 29.61 16.10
C CYS A 337 18.19 30.56 15.93
N ILE A 338 18.54 31.34 16.97
CA ILE A 338 19.70 32.25 16.94
C ILE A 338 21.00 31.44 16.75
N ALA A 339 21.16 30.32 17.45
CA ALA A 339 22.35 29.47 17.31
C ALA A 339 22.48 28.87 15.89
N ILE A 340 21.36 28.53 15.25
CA ILE A 340 21.35 28.01 13.87
C ILE A 340 21.68 29.13 12.88
N GLU A 341 21.16 30.33 13.10
CA GLU A 341 21.42 31.51 12.25
C GLU A 341 22.87 32.00 12.37
N GLU A 342 23.45 31.95 13.58
CA GLU A 342 24.89 32.22 13.80
C GLU A 342 25.79 31.18 13.13
N ALA A 343 25.40 29.90 13.18
CA ALA A 343 26.14 28.81 12.50
C ALA A 343 26.07 28.97 10.97
N ALA A 344 24.90 29.32 10.42
CA ALA A 344 24.74 29.58 8.99
C ALA A 344 25.57 30.78 8.53
N ASN A 345 25.59 31.87 9.31
CA ASN A 345 26.41 33.06 9.02
C ASN A 345 27.92 32.84 9.19
N ASP A 346 28.34 31.85 9.98
CA ASP A 346 29.75 31.46 10.08
C ASP A 346 30.17 30.62 8.88
N VAL A 347 29.29 29.74 8.37
CA VAL A 347 29.52 28.99 7.13
C VAL A 347 29.60 29.93 5.93
N ASP A 348 28.69 30.90 5.82
CA ASP A 348 28.67 31.86 4.71
C ASP A 348 29.92 32.76 4.71
N ARG A 349 30.40 33.17 5.90
CA ARG A 349 31.67 33.90 6.04
C ARG A 349 32.91 33.07 5.70
N ARG A 350 32.85 31.74 5.83
CA ARG A 350 33.95 30.84 5.45
C ARG A 350 33.96 30.59 3.95
N LEU A 351 32.79 30.48 3.32
CA LEU A 351 32.64 30.39 1.85
C LEU A 351 33.14 31.67 1.15
N GLN A 352 32.79 32.84 1.67
CA GLN A 352 33.29 34.12 1.12
C GLN A 352 34.81 34.31 1.31
N ARG A 353 35.46 33.58 2.23
CA ARG A 353 36.91 33.59 2.42
C ARG A 353 37.65 32.53 1.59
N SER A 354 36.94 31.53 1.04
CA SER A 354 37.51 30.56 0.10
C SER A 354 37.42 31.02 -1.35
N GLU A 355 36.58 32.01 -1.66
CA GLU A 355 36.41 32.60 -2.99
C GLU A 355 37.28 33.86 -3.25
N ALA A 356 37.97 34.37 -2.22
CA ALA A 356 38.93 35.49 -2.30
C ALA A 356 40.34 34.99 -2.03
#